data_AF-A0A843HFX0-F1
#
_entry.id   AF-A0A843HFX0-F1
#
_cell.length_a   1.000
_cell.length_b   1.000
_cell.length_c   1.000
_cell.angle_alpha   90.00
_cell.angle_beta   90.00
_cell.angle_gamma   90.00
#
_symmetry.space_group_name_H-M   'P 1'
#
loop_
_entity.id
_entity.type
_entity.pdbx_description
1 polymer ?
#
loop_
_entity_poly.entity_id
_entity_poly.type
_entity_poly.pdbx_seq_one_letter_code
_entity_poly.pdbx_strand_id
1 'polypeptide(L)'
;MAKFSFAKFNKERLFQVDTSDYDYLKLEDLYARDGEGAVYPVLGLYIGTKSKFDAETPIIATDESYVNLPVHQLGEIKAMLEDSAAVAAINAGACGFTIEKFHQKRFDIDCYSAVWCDYNEGLSQVD
;
A
#
# COMPACT_ATOMS: atom_id res chain seq x y z
N MET A 1 35.16 -10.02 -14.56
CA MET A 1 34.51 -8.74 -14.21
C MET A 1 33.07 -8.80 -14.67
N ALA A 2 32.10 -8.62 -13.77
CA ALA A 2 30.71 -8.51 -14.18
C ALA A 2 30.52 -7.20 -14.98
N LYS A 3 29.90 -7.29 -16.15
CA LYS A 3 29.64 -6.13 -17.01
C LYS A 3 28.50 -5.31 -16.37
N PHE A 4 28.74 -4.02 -16.13
CA PHE A 4 27.67 -3.13 -15.68
C PHE A 4 26.55 -3.11 -16.74
N SER A 5 25.30 -3.33 -16.32
CA SER A 5 24.13 -3.33 -17.19
C SER A 5 23.20 -2.18 -16.82
N PHE A 6 22.80 -1.41 -17.82
CA PHE A 6 21.76 -0.37 -17.69
C PHE A 6 20.34 -0.93 -17.77
N ALA A 7 20.16 -2.22 -18.09
CA ALA A 7 18.84 -2.84 -18.20
C ALA A 7 18.04 -2.73 -16.88
N LYS A 8 18.73 -2.65 -15.73
CA LYS A 8 18.13 -2.41 -14.41
C LYS A 8 17.37 -1.07 -14.28
N PHE A 9 17.58 -0.13 -15.22
CA PHE A 9 16.87 1.15 -15.27
C PHE A 9 15.71 1.16 -16.25
N ASN A 10 15.51 0.06 -17.00
CA ASN A 10 14.32 -0.06 -17.84
C ASN A 10 13.10 -0.12 -16.94
N LYS A 11 12.03 0.59 -17.34
CA LYS A 11 10.78 0.60 -16.60
C LYS A 11 10.11 -0.77 -16.76
N GLU A 12 10.25 -1.59 -15.74
CA GLU A 12 9.44 -2.80 -15.60
C GLU A 12 8.25 -2.49 -14.69
N ARG A 13 7.12 -3.11 -14.99
CA ARG A 13 5.92 -2.99 -14.14
C ARG A 13 6.14 -3.88 -12.91
N LEU A 14 6.23 -3.26 -11.73
CA LEU A 14 6.45 -3.99 -10.47
C LEU A 14 5.21 -4.81 -10.05
N PHE A 15 4.01 -4.28 -10.29
CA PHE A 15 2.75 -4.89 -9.81
C PHE A 15 1.78 -5.19 -10.93
N GLN A 16 1.17 -6.38 -10.90
CA GLN A 16 0.26 -6.88 -11.93
C GLN A 16 -1.24 -6.56 -11.67
N VAL A 17 -1.53 -5.40 -11.05
CA VAL A 17 -2.91 -4.97 -10.73
C VAL A 17 -3.50 -4.06 -11.81
N ASP A 18 -4.70 -4.36 -12.31
CA ASP A 18 -5.46 -3.45 -13.17
C ASP A 18 -6.21 -2.43 -12.32
N THR A 19 -5.93 -1.15 -12.55
CA THR A 19 -6.42 -0.03 -11.75
C THR A 19 -7.21 0.97 -12.58
N SER A 20 -7.70 0.56 -13.76
CA SER A 20 -8.28 1.46 -14.76
C SER A 20 -9.49 2.24 -14.23
N ASP A 21 -10.25 1.64 -13.30
CA ASP A 21 -11.50 2.17 -12.75
C ASP A 21 -11.38 2.55 -11.26
N TYR A 22 -10.16 2.72 -10.73
CA TYR A 22 -9.97 2.95 -9.30
C TYR A 22 -10.21 4.41 -8.90
N ASP A 23 -11.10 4.59 -7.94
CA ASP A 23 -11.24 5.84 -7.21
C ASP A 23 -10.23 5.93 -6.05
N TYR A 24 -9.93 7.16 -5.63
CA TYR A 24 -9.06 7.43 -4.49
C TYR A 24 -9.88 7.56 -3.20
N LEU A 25 -9.61 6.67 -2.24
CA LEU A 25 -10.16 6.68 -0.89
C LEU A 25 -9.10 7.08 0.15
N LYS A 26 -9.58 7.49 1.33
CA LYS A 26 -8.76 7.66 2.53
C LYS A 26 -8.99 6.49 3.48
N LEU A 27 -8.03 6.28 4.38
CA LEU A 27 -8.16 5.30 5.46
C LEU A 27 -9.40 5.54 6.34
N GLU A 28 -9.77 6.80 6.54
CA GLU A 28 -11.00 7.16 7.28
C GLU A 28 -12.27 6.65 6.60
N ASP A 29 -12.35 6.74 5.26
CA ASP A 29 -13.52 6.29 4.49
C ASP A 29 -13.66 4.77 4.58
N LEU A 30 -12.55 4.04 4.47
CA LEU A 30 -12.51 2.59 4.63
C LEU A 30 -12.89 2.16 6.05
N TYR A 31 -12.31 2.80 7.06
CA TYR A 31 -12.61 2.51 8.47
C TYR A 31 -14.08 2.77 8.80
N ALA A 32 -14.66 3.85 8.28
CA ALA A 32 -16.07 4.16 8.47
C ALA A 32 -17.00 3.15 7.79
N ARG A 33 -16.57 2.56 6.67
CA ARG A 33 -17.33 1.57 5.89
C ARG A 33 -17.32 0.19 6.55
N ASP A 34 -16.14 -0.33 6.88
CA ASP A 34 -15.98 -1.75 7.25
C ASP A 34 -15.63 -1.96 8.73
N GLY A 35 -15.24 -0.91 9.44
CA GLY A 35 -14.96 -0.94 10.88
C GLY A 35 -13.55 -1.42 11.24
N GLU A 36 -13.33 -1.54 12.56
CA GLU A 36 -12.06 -1.98 13.14
C GLU A 36 -11.79 -3.46 12.84
N GLY A 37 -10.54 -3.79 12.50
CA GLY A 37 -10.12 -5.17 12.22
C GLY A 37 -10.43 -5.67 10.82
N ALA A 38 -11.05 -4.83 9.96
CA ALA A 38 -11.12 -5.10 8.53
C ALA A 38 -9.70 -5.21 7.95
N VAL A 39 -9.52 -6.16 7.02
CA VAL A 39 -8.24 -6.40 6.34
C VAL A 39 -8.46 -6.26 4.85
N TYR A 40 -7.58 -5.50 4.21
CA TYR A 40 -7.65 -5.22 2.78
C TYR A 40 -6.42 -5.80 2.06
N PRO A 41 -6.60 -6.42 0.89
CA PRO A 41 -5.47 -6.90 0.09
C PRO A 41 -4.64 -5.71 -0.43
N VAL A 42 -3.32 -5.89 -0.45
CA VAL A 42 -2.40 -4.98 -1.13
C VAL A 42 -2.03 -5.63 -2.45
N LEU A 43 -2.47 -5.04 -3.56
CA LEU A 43 -2.16 -5.53 -4.92
C LEU A 43 -1.08 -4.71 -5.60
N GLY A 44 -0.76 -3.52 -5.07
CA GLY A 44 0.34 -2.70 -5.53
C GLY A 44 0.60 -1.52 -4.62
N LEU A 45 1.82 -0.99 -4.72
CA LEU A 45 2.27 0.19 -3.99
C LEU A 45 2.77 1.24 -4.97
N TYR A 46 2.46 2.51 -4.69
CA TYR A 46 2.81 3.62 -5.55
C TYR A 46 3.23 4.84 -4.73
N ILE A 47 4.08 5.67 -5.34
CA ILE A 47 4.41 7.00 -4.82
C ILE A 47 3.85 8.02 -5.79
N GLY A 48 2.77 8.68 -5.39
CA GLY A 48 2.18 9.79 -6.12
C GLY A 48 3.05 11.03 -5.99
N THR A 49 3.35 11.70 -7.09
CA THR A 49 4.16 12.93 -7.13
C THR A 49 3.34 14.20 -7.37
N LYS A 50 2.03 14.06 -7.60
CA LYS A 50 1.11 15.16 -7.95
C LYS A 50 0.19 15.54 -6.79
N SER A 51 0.76 15.82 -5.60
CA SER A 51 -0.03 16.38 -4.51
C SER A 51 -0.05 17.92 -4.58
N LYS A 52 -0.98 18.56 -3.86
CA LYS A 52 -1.18 20.03 -3.83
C LYS A 52 0.07 20.83 -3.44
N PHE A 53 1.12 20.16 -2.93
CA PHE A 53 2.35 20.75 -2.44
C PHE A 53 3.61 20.08 -3.00
N ASP A 54 3.51 19.37 -4.13
CA ASP A 54 4.60 18.56 -4.70
C ASP A 54 5.22 17.54 -3.72
N ALA A 55 4.47 17.19 -2.68
CA ALA A 55 4.87 16.20 -1.69
C ALA A 55 4.56 14.79 -2.22
N GLU A 56 5.53 13.90 -2.07
CA GLU A 56 5.34 12.48 -2.33
C GLU A 56 4.24 11.91 -1.42
N THR A 57 3.29 11.21 -2.02
CA THR A 57 2.16 10.59 -1.30
C THR A 57 2.25 9.07 -1.49
N PRO A 58 2.40 8.29 -0.41
CA PRO A 58 2.33 6.83 -0.48
C PRO A 58 0.88 6.40 -0.76
N ILE A 59 0.72 5.47 -1.71
CA ILE A 59 -0.59 4.99 -2.18
C ILE A 59 -0.57 3.45 -2.24
N ILE A 60 -1.64 2.83 -1.76
CA ILE A 60 -1.93 1.41 -1.95
C ILE A 60 -2.94 1.26 -3.09
N ALA A 61 -2.77 0.27 -3.96
CA ALA A 61 -3.85 -0.27 -4.77
C ALA A 61 -4.42 -1.51 -4.07
N THR A 62 -5.72 -1.49 -3.76
CA THR A 62 -6.47 -2.67 -3.32
C THR A 62 -7.03 -3.40 -4.55
N ASP A 63 -8.06 -4.23 -4.35
CA ASP A 63 -8.88 -4.85 -5.38
C ASP A 63 -9.87 -3.89 -6.07
N GLU A 64 -10.31 -2.85 -5.38
CA GLU A 64 -11.35 -1.93 -5.85
C GLU A 64 -10.96 -0.44 -5.87
N SER A 65 -9.86 -0.05 -5.22
CA SER A 65 -9.55 1.38 -5.05
C SER A 65 -8.06 1.69 -4.86
N TYR A 66 -7.73 2.97 -5.02
CA TYR A 66 -6.51 3.55 -4.52
C TYR A 66 -6.72 4.10 -3.11
N VAL A 67 -5.80 3.83 -2.19
CA VAL A 67 -5.87 4.31 -0.81
C VAL A 67 -4.66 5.19 -0.52
N ASN A 68 -4.92 6.46 -0.19
CA ASN A 68 -3.85 7.37 0.22
C ASN A 68 -3.42 7.10 1.66
N LEU A 69 -2.11 6.94 1.85
CA LEU A 69 -1.51 6.77 3.17
C LEU A 69 -0.95 8.10 3.72
N PRO A 70 -0.86 8.24 5.05
CA PRO A 70 -0.12 9.31 5.69
C PRO A 70 1.34 9.38 5.21
N VAL A 71 1.86 10.60 5.04
CA VAL A 71 3.23 10.86 4.54
C VAL A 71 4.32 10.20 5.40
N HIS A 72 4.09 9.97 6.70
CA HIS A 72 5.08 9.31 7.55
C HIS A 72 5.33 7.84 7.17
N GLN A 73 4.41 7.20 6.44
CA GLN A 73 4.57 5.84 5.92
C GLN A 73 5.37 5.79 4.60
N LEU A 74 5.74 6.94 4.03
CA LEU A 74 6.46 7.00 2.76
C LEU A 74 7.80 6.26 2.80
N GLY A 75 8.52 6.32 3.92
CA GLY A 75 9.81 5.63 4.08
C GLY A 75 9.65 4.11 4.00
N GLU A 76 8.59 3.58 4.59
CA GLU A 76 8.26 2.16 4.57
C GLU A 76 7.87 1.70 3.16
N ILE A 77 7.01 2.45 2.46
CA ILE A 77 6.64 2.16 1.07
C ILE A 77 7.86 2.16 0.15
N LYS A 78 8.79 3.11 0.31
CA LYS A 78 10.04 3.13 -0.46
C LYS A 78 10.88 1.88 -0.21
N ALA A 79 11.01 1.46 1.05
CA ALA A 79 11.73 0.24 1.39
C ALA A 79 11.08 -1.01 0.76
N MET A 80 9.75 -1.11 0.79
CA MET A 80 9.03 -2.23 0.15
C MET A 80 9.18 -2.24 -1.37
N LEU A 81 9.20 -1.07 -2.01
CA LEU A 81 9.41 -0.95 -3.47
C LEU A 81 10.82 -1.36 -3.91
N GLU A 82 11.81 -1.22 -3.03
CA GLU A 82 13.19 -1.63 -3.28
C GLU A 82 13.46 -3.10 -2.89
N ASP A 83 12.57 -3.71 -2.11
CA ASP A 83 12.66 -5.11 -1.71
C ASP A 83 11.93 -6.04 -2.69
N SER A 84 12.71 -6.75 -3.50
CA SER A 84 12.21 -7.75 -4.45
C SER A 84 11.35 -8.85 -3.80
N ALA A 85 11.61 -9.22 -2.54
CA ALA A 85 10.83 -10.24 -1.83
C ALA A 85 9.45 -9.69 -1.43
N ALA A 86 9.40 -8.43 -0.98
CA ALA A 86 8.14 -7.75 -0.70
C ALA A 86 7.29 -7.58 -1.97
N VAL A 87 7.90 -7.14 -3.08
CA VAL A 87 7.22 -7.03 -4.39
C VAL A 87 6.69 -8.40 -4.85
N ALA A 88 7.47 -9.47 -4.68
CA ALA A 88 7.03 -10.82 -5.00
C ALA A 88 5.85 -11.27 -4.13
N ALA A 89 5.89 -11.00 -2.82
CA ALA A 89 4.82 -11.34 -1.88
C ALA A 89 3.51 -10.60 -2.20
N ILE A 90 3.58 -9.31 -2.55
CA ILE A 90 2.42 -8.51 -2.99
C ILE A 90 1.82 -9.10 -4.28
N ASN A 91 2.64 -9.39 -5.29
CA ASN A 91 2.14 -10.03 -6.52
C ASN A 91 1.57 -11.43 -6.29
N ALA A 92 2.00 -12.12 -5.23
CA ALA A 92 1.45 -13.41 -4.82
C ALA A 92 0.17 -13.29 -3.97
N GLY A 93 -0.30 -12.06 -3.67
CA GLY A 93 -1.47 -11.81 -2.84
C GLY A 93 -1.25 -12.09 -1.36
N ALA A 94 0.01 -12.15 -0.89
CA ALA A 94 0.37 -12.50 0.48
C ALA A 94 0.41 -11.30 1.44
N CYS A 95 0.15 -10.09 0.95
CA CYS A 95 0.26 -8.86 1.72
C CYS A 95 -1.11 -8.17 1.85
N GLY A 96 -1.42 -7.73 3.06
CA GLY A 96 -2.60 -6.96 3.38
C GLY A 96 -2.30 -5.85 4.38
N PHE A 97 -3.31 -5.07 4.70
CA PHE A 97 -3.25 -4.12 5.80
C PHE A 97 -4.57 -4.03 6.54
N THR A 98 -4.50 -3.73 7.83
CA THR A 98 -5.61 -3.24 8.63
C THR A 98 -5.42 -1.76 8.96
N ILE A 99 -6.45 -1.12 9.51
CA ILE A 99 -6.44 0.30 9.81
C ILE A 99 -6.50 0.49 11.33
N GLU A 100 -5.46 1.11 11.88
CA GLU A 100 -5.43 1.55 13.27
C GLU A 100 -5.93 2.99 13.37
N LYS A 101 -6.91 3.21 14.25
CA LYS A 101 -7.40 4.54 14.62
C LYS A 101 -6.74 4.99 15.92
N PHE A 102 -6.20 6.21 15.94
CA PHE A 102 -5.63 6.80 17.14
C PHE A 102 -6.04 8.27 17.30
N HIS A 103 -6.13 8.72 18.56
CA HIS A 103 -6.54 10.09 18.86
C HIS A 103 -5.34 11.00 19.14
N GLN A 104 -5.16 12.03 18.32
CA GLN A 104 -4.06 12.99 18.44
C GLN A 104 -4.42 14.14 19.39
N LYS A 105 -4.06 13.97 20.67
CA LYS A 105 -4.38 14.90 21.77
C LYS A 105 -4.05 16.38 21.52
N ARG A 106 -2.98 16.67 20.76
CA ARG A 106 -2.55 18.07 20.52
C ARG A 106 -3.56 18.85 19.70
N PHE A 107 -4.22 18.19 18.75
CA PHE A 107 -5.14 18.82 17.81
C PHE A 107 -6.58 18.35 18.02
N ASP A 108 -6.81 17.43 18.96
CA ASP A 108 -8.12 16.86 19.30
C ASP A 108 -8.82 16.27 18.06
N ILE A 109 -8.04 15.53 17.26
CA ILE A 109 -8.53 14.87 16.04
C ILE A 109 -8.22 13.38 16.08
N ASP A 110 -9.09 12.60 15.45
CA ASP A 110 -8.82 11.20 15.17
C ASP A 110 -7.98 11.08 13.89
N CYS A 111 -7.02 10.17 13.91
CA CYS A 111 -6.11 9.87 12.82
C CYS A 111 -6.12 8.37 12.55
N TYR A 112 -5.69 8.01 11.34
CA TYR A 112 -5.70 6.64 10.85
C TYR A 112 -4.34 6.30 10.25
N SER A 113 -3.86 5.09 10.48
CA SER A 113 -2.64 4.55 9.90
C SER A 113 -2.89 3.14 9.37
N ALA A 114 -2.24 2.79 8.25
CA ALA A 114 -2.20 1.41 7.80
C ALA A 114 -1.22 0.61 8.66
N VAL A 115 -1.62 -0.61 9.03
CA VAL A 115 -0.79 -1.59 9.73
C VAL A 115 -0.72 -2.84 8.87
N TRP A 116 0.49 -3.18 8.42
CA TRP A 116 0.71 -4.30 7.50
C TRP A 116 0.53 -5.65 8.19
N CYS A 117 -0.04 -6.61 7.45
CA CYS A 117 -0.22 -7.97 7.91
C CYS A 117 -0.08 -8.96 6.76
N ASP A 118 0.10 -10.23 7.10
CA ASP A 118 0.00 -11.31 6.12
C ASP A 118 -1.46 -11.43 5.64
N TYR A 119 -1.64 -11.64 4.34
CA TYR A 119 -2.95 -11.83 3.72
C TYR A 119 -3.04 -13.21 3.10
N ASN A 120 -4.12 -13.94 3.42
CA ASN A 120 -4.32 -15.31 2.96
C ASN A 120 -5.77 -15.55 2.54
N GLU A 121 -6.36 -14.64 1.76
CA GLU A 121 -7.71 -14.88 1.26
C GLU A 121 -7.67 -15.89 0.11
N GLY A 122 -8.18 -17.10 0.35
CA GLY A 122 -8.33 -18.15 -0.68
C GLY A 122 -7.23 -19.23 -0.72
N LEU A 123 -6.18 -19.16 0.10
CA LEU A 123 -5.37 -20.33 0.41
C LEU A 123 -6.07 -21.06 1.55
N SER A 124 -6.85 -22.10 1.22
CA SER A 124 -7.29 -23.06 2.22
C SER A 124 -6.08 -23.44 3.06
N GLN A 125 -6.15 -23.23 4.38
CA GLN A 125 -5.27 -23.90 5.32
C GLN A 125 -5.45 -25.40 5.07
N VAL A 126 -4.53 -25.96 4.30
CA VAL A 126 -4.28 -27.40 4.26
C VAL A 126 -3.16 -27.61 5.25
N ASP A 127 -3.55 -27.81 6.50
CA ASP A 127 -2.85 -28.70 7.43
C ASP A 127 -3.92 -29.55 8.14
#